data_AF-A0A9X9F2J2-F1
#
_entry.id   AF-A0A9X9F2J2-F1
#
_cell.length_a   1.000
_cell.length_b   1.000
_cell.length_c   1.000
_cell.angle_alpha   90.00
_cell.angle_beta   90.00
_cell.angle_gamma   90.00
#
_symmetry.space_group_name_H-M   'P 1'
#
loop_
_entity.id
_entity.type
_entity.pdbx_description
1 polymer ?
#
loop_
_entity_poly.entity_id
_entity_poly.type
_entity_poly.pdbx_seq_one_letter_code
_entity_poly.pdbx_strand_id
1 'polypeptide(L)' 'MRTVFLTGGTGFIGKQLVKELAKEDAKILLLVRSKSKAIRLFQERGILKKDVMHFIEGDLTKIDLGLSAED' A
#
# COMPACT_ATOMS: atom_id res chain seq x y z
N MET A 1 -16.30 -3.61 -6.99
CA MET A 1 -15.21 -3.20 -6.10
C MET A 1 -14.44 -4.38 -5.53
N ARG A 2 -13.21 -4.58 -6.01
CA ARG A 2 -12.27 -5.60 -5.51
C ARG A 2 -11.37 -4.99 -4.43
N THR A 3 -11.02 -5.74 -3.38
CA THR A 3 -10.01 -5.31 -2.41
C THR A 3 -8.72 -6.11 -2.63
N VAL A 4 -7.59 -5.42 -2.72
CA VAL A 4 -6.26 -6.03 -2.92
C VAL A 4 -5.36 -5.63 -1.76
N PHE A 5 -4.90 -6.62 -1.00
CA PHE A 5 -3.83 -6.45 -0.03
C PHE A 5 -2.48 -6.70 -0.70
N LEU A 6 -1.61 -5.69 -0.70
CA LEU A 6 -0.34 -5.73 -1.39
C LEU A 6 0.81 -5.41 -0.44
N THR A 7 1.79 -6.31 -0.41
CA THR A 7 3.08 -6.11 0.25
C THR A 7 4.12 -5.65 -0.78
N GLY A 8 5.17 -4.96 -0.34
CA GLY A 8 6.23 -4.50 -1.25
C GLY A 8 5.79 -3.43 -2.27
N GLY A 9 4.63 -2.80 -2.08
CA GLY A 9 4.09 -1.79 -2.99
C GLY A 9 4.96 -0.53 -3.17
N THR A 10 5.88 -0.26 -2.23
CA THR A 10 6.87 0.82 -2.34
C THR A 10 8.11 0.44 -3.16
N GLY A 11 8.28 -0.84 -3.51
CA GLY A 11 9.39 -1.35 -4.30
C GLY A 11 9.28 -1.03 -5.79
N PHE A 12 10.28 -1.43 -6.57
CA PHE A 12 10.37 -1.12 -8.00
C PHE A 12 9.22 -1.69 -8.84
N ILE A 13 8.94 -2.99 -8.70
CA ILE A 13 7.83 -3.66 -9.40
C ILE A 13 6.51 -3.29 -8.73
N GLY A 14 6.49 -3.30 -7.39
CA GLY A 14 5.30 -3.02 -6.59
C GLY A 14 4.65 -1.68 -6.94
N LYS A 15 5.43 -0.60 -7.12
CA LYS A 15 4.85 0.70 -7.48
C LYS A 15 4.14 0.70 -8.83
N GLN A 16 4.60 -0.10 -9.80
CA GLN A 16 3.93 -0.19 -11.11
C GLN A 16 2.64 -0.97 -10.98
N LEU A 17 2.65 -2.06 -10.22
CA LEU A 17 1.41 -2.80 -9.91
C LEU A 17 0.39 -1.91 -9.20
N VAL A 18 0.80 -1.13 -8.19
CA VAL A 18 -0.08 -0.15 -7.52
C VAL A 18 -0.65 0.86 -8.51
N LYS A 19 0.19 1.36 -9.43
CA LYS A 19 -0.25 2.32 -10.45
C LYS A 19 -1.31 1.74 -11.38
N GLU A 20 -1.17 0.48 -11.80
CA GLU A 20 -2.16 -0.18 -12.65
C GLU A 20 -3.44 -0.50 -11.87
N LEU A 21 -3.33 -1.07 -10.67
CA LEU A 21 -4.48 -1.32 -9.79
C LEU A 21 -5.27 -0.05 -9.48
N ALA A 22 -4.60 1.09 -9.32
CA ALA A 22 -5.23 2.37 -9.03
C ALA A 22 -6.03 2.94 -10.21
N LYS A 23 -5.95 2.36 -11.41
CA LYS A 23 -6.81 2.70 -12.57
C LYS A 23 -8.09 1.87 -12.60
N GLU A 24 -8.14 0.77 -11.86
CA GLU A 24 -9.30 -0.12 -11.78
C GLU A 24 -10.23 0.29 -10.62
N ASP A 25 -11.45 -0.28 -10.57
CA ASP A 25 -12.35 -0.18 -9.41
C ASP A 25 -11.90 -1.10 -8.26
N ALA A 26 -10.72 -0.77 -7.70
CA ALA A 26 -10.07 -1.55 -6.66
C ALA A 26 -9.67 -0.70 -5.44
N LYS A 27 -9.96 -1.22 -4.25
CA LYS A 27 -9.41 -0.72 -2.98
C LYS A 27 -8.07 -1.41 -2.72
N ILE A 28 -7.01 -0.62 -2.54
CA ILE A 28 -5.63 -1.11 -2.36
C ILE A 28 -5.23 -0.90 -0.91
N LEU A 29 -4.99 -2.00 -0.19
CA LEU A 29 -4.43 -2.01 1.15
C LEU A 29 -2.92 -2.27 1.03
N LEU A 30 -2.09 -1.31 1.39
CA LEU A 30 -0.64 -1.35 1.23
C LEU A 30 0.04 -1.57 2.58
N LEU A 31 0.67 -2.74 2.76
CA LEU A 31 1.53 -2.99 3.90
C LEU A 31 2.84 -2.23 3.74
N VAL A 32 3.15 -1.33 4.67
CA VAL A 32 4.34 -0.49 4.64
C VAL A 32 5.02 -0.44 6.00
N ARG A 33 6.36 -0.40 6.02
CA ARG A 33 7.12 -0.26 7.27
C ARG A 33 7.05 1.15 7.89
N SER A 34 6.63 2.13 7.10
CA SER A 34 6.42 3.51 7.55
C SER A 34 5.44 4.21 6.61
N LYS A 35 4.29 4.60 7.15
CA LYS A 35 3.18 5.24 6.44
C LYS A 35 3.55 6.61 5.92
N SER A 36 4.24 7.41 6.72
CA SER A 36 4.70 8.74 6.30
C SER A 36 5.68 8.68 5.12
N LYS A 37 6.65 7.75 5.16
CA LYS A 37 7.60 7.53 4.06
C LYS A 37 6.90 7.03 2.80
N ALA A 38 5.94 6.11 2.94
CA ALA A 38 5.18 5.60 1.80
C ALA A 38 4.32 6.71 1.16
N ILE A 39 3.55 7.45 1.95
CA ILE A 39 2.72 8.56 1.45
C ILE A 39 3.59 9.57 0.69
N ARG A 40 4.72 9.98 1.28
CA ARG A 40 5.67 10.89 0.64
C ARG A 40 6.18 10.34 -0.69
N LEU A 41 6.58 9.06 -0.74
CA LEU A 41 7.03 8.40 -1.97
C LEU A 41 5.96 8.41 -3.07
N PHE A 42 4.72 8.06 -2.74
CA PHE A 42 3.63 8.04 -3.73
C PHE A 42 3.23 9.45 -4.17
N GLN A 43 3.31 10.44 -3.27
CA GLN A 43 3.05 11.84 -3.57
C GLN A 43 4.12 12.43 -4.50
N GLU A 44 5.41 12.25 -4.19
CA GLU A 44 6.54 12.73 -5.02
C GLU A 44 6.55 12.10 -6.42
N ARG A 45 5.93 10.93 -6.58
CA ARG A 45 5.81 10.24 -7.87
C ARG A 45 4.51 10.52 -8.62
N GLY A 46 3.59 11.31 -8.04
CA GLY A 46 2.30 11.64 -8.65
C GLY A 46 1.35 10.44 -8.80
N ILE A 47 1.49 9.42 -7.96
CA ILE A 47 0.70 8.17 -8.03
C ILE A 47 -0.31 8.10 -6.87
N LEU A 48 -0.15 8.94 -5.83
CA LEU A 48 -1.01 8.91 -4.65
C LEU A 48 -2.48 9.17 -5.01
N LYS A 49 -3.34 8.16 -4.78
CA LYS A 49 -4.80 8.29 -4.86
C LYS A 49 -5.42 7.97 -3.50
N LYS A 50 -5.76 9.01 -2.74
CA LYS A 50 -6.23 8.87 -1.34
C LYS A 50 -7.54 8.10 -1.21
N ASP A 51 -8.38 8.11 -2.24
CA ASP A 51 -9.69 7.46 -2.20
C ASP A 51 -9.62 5.93 -2.35
N VAL A 52 -8.54 5.42 -2.95
CA VAL A 52 -8.37 3.98 -3.22
C VAL A 52 -7.16 3.37 -2.50
N MET A 53 -6.18 4.16 -2.06
CA MET A 53 -4.97 3.68 -1.39
C MET A 53 -5.05 3.86 0.12
N HIS A 54 -5.01 2.74 0.85
CA HIS A 54 -4.96 2.70 2.31
C HIS A 54 -3.62 2.10 2.76
N PHE A 55 -2.85 2.88 3.50
CA PHE A 55 -1.57 2.45 4.03
C PHE A 55 -1.74 1.88 5.44
N ILE A 56 -1.27 0.65 5.62
CA ILE A 56 -1.28 -0.12 6.86
C ILE A 56 0.17 -0.30 7.30
N GLU A 57 0.50 0.10 8.53
CA GLU A 57 1.86 -0.08 9.05
C GLU A 57 2.08 -1.51 9.52
N GLY A 58 3.15 -2.15 9.05
CA GLY A 58 3.50 -3.50 9.44
C GLY A 58 4.82 -3.97 8.83
N ASP A 59 5.21 -5.19 9.15
CA ASP A 59 6.49 -5.78 8.79
C ASP A 59 6.35 -7.30 8.53
N LEU A 60 6.80 -7.74 7.36
CA LEU A 60 6.79 -9.16 6.95
C LEU A 60 7.57 -10.09 7.89
N THR A 61 8.52 -9.53 8.64
CA THR A 61 9.38 -10.30 9.56
C THR A 61 8.73 -10.59 10.91
N LYS A 62 7.56 -10.01 11.18
CA LYS A 62 6.83 -10.19 12.44
C LYS A 62 5.69 -11.18 12.27
N ILE A 63 5.31 -11.81 13.38
CA ILE A 63 4.07 -12.60 13.48
C ILE A 63 2.90 -11.69 13.06
N ASP A 64 1.97 -12.26 12.30
CA ASP A 64 0.79 -11.56 11.76
C ASP A 64 1.13 -10.27 11.02
N LEU A 65 2.30 -10.22 10.37
CA LEU A 65 2.81 -9.06 9.64
C LEU A 65 2.99 -7.82 10.54
N GLY A 66 3.03 -8.00 11.86
CA GLY A 66 3.07 -6.93 12.85
C GLY A 66 1.76 -6.15 13.01
N LEU A 67 0.64 -6.73 12.56
CA LEU A 67 -0.69 -6.15 12.66
C LEU A 67 -1.38 -6.54 13.97
N SER A 68 -2.29 -5.68 14.42
CA SER A 68 -3.24 -6.02 15.48
C SER A 68 -4.47 -6.73 14.91
N ALA A 69 -5.35 -7.24 15.78
CA ALA A 69 -6.62 -7.82 15.35
C ALA A 69 -7.61 -6.79 14.78
N GLU A 70 -7.35 -5.49 14.96
CA GLU A 70 -8.24 -4.39 14.59
C GLU A 70 -7.81 -3.69 13.27
N ASP A 71 -6.62 -3.99 12.76
CA ASP A 71 -6.06 -3.46 11.50
C ASP A 71 -6.64 -4.16 10.24
#